data_AF-A0A357F4N0-F1
#
_entry.id   AF-A0A357F4N0-F1
#
_cell.length_a   1.000
_cell.length_b   1.000
_cell.length_c   1.000
_cell.angle_alpha   90.00
_cell.angle_beta   90.00
_cell.angle_gamma   90.00
#
_symmetry.space_group_name_H-M   'P 1'
#
loop_
_entity.id
_entity.type
_entity.pdbx_description
1 polymer ?
#
loop_
_entity_poly.entity_id
_entity_poly.type
_entity_poly.pdbx_seq_one_letter_code
_entity_poly.pdbx_strand_id
1 'polypeptide(L)'
;MAAAPEFLHQFASAQTAKNGFGRKKVLVTIFQRGAVDGLNMIVPHGDPAYYNLRRGIAVPQPNKAEGAVNLDGYFGLHPTMKPLEQFWLSKKLAVIHSSGSPDNTRSHFDAQDYMESGTPGYKGTRDGWLNRVLQISSAKGDSPFRAVALTPQLPRSLYGRAPSVAMTNLADFNIKAGLYTQDLKGGFEGVWEQDTKDALGETGKETFEAVNFLKKANPA
;
A
#
# COMPACT_ATOMS: atom_id res chain seq x y z
N MET A 1 10.91 -10.00 15.62
CA MET A 1 10.08 -8.91 15.07
C MET A 1 9.19 -9.49 13.98
N ALA A 2 7.87 -9.30 14.07
CA ALA A 2 6.94 -9.78 13.04
C ALA A 2 7.12 -8.98 11.75
N ALA A 3 7.10 -9.65 10.59
CA ALA A 3 7.30 -9.02 9.29
C ALA A 3 6.11 -8.16 8.85
N ALA A 4 4.88 -8.59 9.19
CA ALA A 4 3.65 -7.82 8.97
C ALA A 4 2.85 -7.68 10.27
N PRO A 5 1.94 -6.69 10.36
CA PRO A 5 0.92 -6.64 11.40
C PRO A 5 0.11 -7.94 11.48
N GLU A 6 -0.22 -8.38 12.70
CA GLU A 6 -0.91 -9.65 12.95
C GLU A 6 -2.26 -9.75 12.22
N PHE A 7 -3.00 -8.65 12.11
CA PHE A 7 -4.29 -8.65 11.40
C PHE A 7 -4.15 -9.03 9.92
N LEU A 8 -3.01 -8.73 9.26
CA LEU A 8 -2.77 -9.15 7.88
C LEU A 8 -2.49 -10.63 7.78
N HIS A 9 -1.77 -11.20 8.76
CA HIS A 9 -1.59 -12.64 8.85
C HIS A 9 -2.94 -13.34 9.06
N GLN A 10 -3.76 -12.82 9.97
CA GLN A 10 -5.11 -13.33 10.22
C GLN A 10 -5.99 -13.19 8.97
N PHE A 11 -5.98 -12.06 8.26
CA PHE A 11 -6.75 -11.87 7.02
C PHE A 11 -6.26 -12.79 5.89
N ALA A 12 -4.95 -12.91 5.68
CA ALA A 12 -4.39 -13.81 4.68
C ALA A 12 -4.68 -15.28 4.99
N SER A 13 -4.79 -15.64 6.28
CA SER A 13 -5.06 -17.00 6.75
C SER A 13 -6.56 -17.28 6.93
N ALA A 14 -7.40 -16.26 7.09
CA ALA A 14 -8.84 -16.36 7.23
C ALA A 14 -9.42 -16.84 5.90
N GLN A 15 -9.72 -18.14 5.85
CA GLN A 15 -10.42 -18.85 4.79
C GLN A 15 -10.20 -18.26 3.39
N THR A 16 -8.95 -18.25 2.95
CA THR A 16 -8.70 -18.25 1.52
C THR A 16 -9.25 -19.57 1.00
N ALA A 17 -10.34 -19.51 0.24
CA ALA A 17 -10.98 -20.68 -0.36
C ALA A 17 -9.89 -21.65 -0.84
N LYS A 18 -9.86 -22.84 -0.24
CA LYS A 18 -9.00 -23.92 -0.72
C LYS A 18 -9.39 -24.16 -2.17
N ASN A 19 -8.42 -23.96 -3.06
CA ASN A 19 -8.43 -24.31 -4.48
C ASN A 19 -9.33 -23.42 -5.37
N GLY A 20 -8.71 -22.57 -6.19
CA GLY A 20 -9.47 -21.90 -7.27
C GLY A 20 -8.71 -20.96 -8.19
N PHE A 21 -7.59 -20.37 -7.75
CA PHE A 21 -6.89 -19.39 -8.59
C PHE A 21 -5.42 -19.75 -8.74
N GLY A 22 -5.06 -20.35 -9.88
CA GLY A 22 -3.66 -20.48 -10.33
C GLY A 22 -2.97 -19.13 -10.64
N ARG A 23 -3.56 -18.01 -10.20
CA ARG A 23 -2.99 -16.66 -10.31
C ARG A 23 -2.47 -16.21 -8.94
N LYS A 24 -1.24 -15.69 -8.93
CA LYS A 24 -0.63 -15.05 -7.75
C LYS A 24 -1.54 -13.92 -7.27
N LYS A 25 -1.79 -13.83 -5.96
CA LYS A 25 -2.57 -12.75 -5.35
C LYS A 25 -1.73 -11.48 -5.29
N VAL A 26 -2.35 -10.33 -5.59
CA VAL A 26 -1.72 -9.01 -5.47
C VAL A 26 -2.30 -8.32 -4.24
N LEU A 27 -1.41 -7.82 -3.37
CA LEU A 27 -1.80 -6.96 -2.25
C LEU A 27 -1.71 -5.49 -2.70
N VAL A 28 -2.81 -4.77 -2.61
CA VAL A 28 -2.84 -3.31 -2.79
C VAL A 28 -2.96 -2.67 -1.42
N THR A 29 -1.96 -1.89 -1.03
CA THR A 29 -1.97 -1.13 0.22
C THR A 29 -2.21 0.34 -0.08
N ILE A 30 -3.27 0.91 0.51
CA ILE A 30 -3.60 2.33 0.37
C ILE A 30 -3.43 2.98 1.74
N PHE A 31 -2.51 3.95 1.83
CA PHE A 31 -2.32 4.71 3.06
C PHE A 31 -2.90 6.12 2.91
N GLN A 32 -4.01 6.38 3.60
CA GLN A 32 -4.70 7.67 3.60
C GLN A 32 -4.00 8.67 4.52
N ARG A 33 -3.00 9.38 3.99
CA ARG A 33 -2.30 10.45 4.73
C ARG A 33 -3.24 11.64 4.96
N GLY A 34 -3.05 12.34 6.09
CA GLY A 34 -3.86 13.51 6.44
C GLY A 34 -4.97 13.25 7.47
N ALA A 35 -4.93 12.09 8.15
CA ALA A 35 -5.86 11.66 9.19
C ALA A 35 -7.29 11.43 8.68
N VAL A 36 -7.62 10.16 8.50
CA VAL A 36 -8.95 9.75 8.07
C VAL A 36 -9.92 9.69 9.25
N ASP A 37 -11.11 10.25 9.06
CA ASP A 37 -12.17 10.19 10.06
C ASP A 37 -12.94 8.87 9.94
N GLY A 38 -12.44 7.84 10.62
CA GLY A 38 -13.02 6.49 10.58
C GLY A 38 -14.48 6.43 11.02
N LEU A 39 -14.92 7.32 11.92
CA LEU A 39 -16.31 7.38 12.40
C LEU A 39 -17.27 7.99 11.38
N ASN A 40 -16.76 8.80 10.43
CA ASN A 40 -17.58 9.28 9.32
C ASN A 40 -17.43 8.40 8.07
N MET A 41 -16.34 7.64 7.90
CA MET A 41 -16.27 6.61 6.87
C MET A 41 -17.25 5.48 7.13
N ILE A 42 -17.26 4.98 8.37
CA ILE A 42 -18.10 3.87 8.82
C ILE A 42 -18.88 4.34 10.05
N VAL A 43 -20.05 4.89 9.76
CA VAL A 43 -20.94 5.64 10.66
C VAL A 43 -21.65 4.67 11.60
N PRO A 44 -21.45 4.73 12.93
CA PRO A 44 -22.25 4.00 13.91
C PRO A 44 -23.62 4.68 14.09
N HIS A 45 -24.46 4.68 13.07
CA HIS A 45 -25.75 5.40 13.06
C HIS A 45 -26.77 4.84 14.06
N GLY A 46 -26.56 3.62 14.56
CA GLY A 46 -27.31 3.04 15.66
C GLY A 46 -26.92 3.58 17.05
N ASP A 47 -25.82 4.34 17.16
CA ASP A 47 -25.33 4.89 18.42
C ASP A 47 -25.75 6.37 18.62
N PRO A 48 -26.63 6.69 19.58
CA PRO A 48 -27.00 8.07 19.89
C PRO A 48 -25.81 8.94 20.33
N ALA A 49 -24.78 8.36 20.93
CA ALA A 49 -23.59 9.09 21.39
C ALA A 49 -22.82 9.70 20.21
N TYR A 50 -22.79 9.02 19.06
CA TYR A 50 -22.17 9.55 17.84
C TYR A 50 -22.79 10.89 17.44
N TYR A 51 -24.13 10.97 17.40
CA TYR A 51 -24.84 12.20 17.06
C TYR A 51 -24.69 13.29 18.14
N ASN A 52 -24.71 12.88 19.41
CA ASN A 52 -24.58 13.82 20.53
C ASN A 52 -23.20 14.47 20.60
N LEU A 53 -22.13 13.70 20.34
CA LEU A 53 -20.74 14.15 20.42
C LEU A 53 -20.25 14.84 19.13
N ARG A 54 -20.90 14.61 18.00
CA ARG A 54 -20.43 15.07 16.68
C ARG A 54 -21.44 15.95 15.95
N ARG A 55 -22.26 16.72 16.68
CA ARG A 55 -23.40 17.49 16.16
C ARG A 55 -23.13 18.30 14.88
N GLY A 56 -21.92 18.87 14.74
CA GLY A 56 -21.55 19.68 13.57
C GLY A 56 -21.07 18.89 12.35
N ILE A 57 -20.71 17.62 12.51
CA ILE A 57 -20.06 16.81 11.45
C ILE A 57 -20.65 15.40 11.31
N ALA A 58 -21.69 15.07 12.08
CA ALA A 58 -22.31 13.75 12.06
C ALA A 58 -22.98 13.51 10.71
N VAL A 59 -22.71 12.34 10.11
CA VAL A 59 -23.42 11.89 8.92
C VAL A 59 -24.85 11.53 9.31
N PRO A 60 -25.88 12.05 8.61
CA PRO A 60 -27.27 11.75 8.92
C PRO A 60 -27.57 10.25 8.94
N GLN A 61 -28.56 9.86 9.73
CA GLN A 61 -29.06 8.48 9.76
C GLN A 61 -29.52 8.03 8.35
N PRO A 62 -29.56 6.71 8.10
CA PRO A 62 -30.12 6.17 6.86
C PRO A 62 -31.52 6.72 6.55
N ASN A 63 -31.87 6.77 5.26
CA ASN A 63 -33.14 7.30 4.74
C ASN A 63 -33.34 8.83 4.90
N LYS A 64 -32.30 9.57 5.30
CA LYS A 64 -32.25 11.04 5.22
C LYS A 64 -31.45 11.48 3.99
N ALA A 65 -31.61 12.74 3.59
CA ALA A 65 -30.75 13.34 2.56
C ALA A 65 -29.28 13.27 3.01
N GLU A 66 -28.39 12.82 2.12
CA GLU A 66 -26.97 12.55 2.43
C GLU A 66 -26.78 11.62 3.65
N GLY A 67 -27.74 10.73 3.90
CA GLY A 67 -27.68 9.77 4.99
C GLY A 67 -26.69 8.64 4.75
N ALA A 68 -26.21 8.04 5.85
CA ALA A 68 -25.35 6.87 5.80
C ALA A 68 -26.03 5.71 5.04
N VAL A 69 -25.25 4.99 4.26
CA VAL A 69 -25.69 3.76 3.58
C VAL A 69 -25.69 2.64 4.60
N ASN A 70 -26.87 2.15 4.98
CA ASN A 70 -26.99 1.14 6.04
C ASN A 70 -26.31 -0.18 5.66
N LEU A 71 -25.42 -0.69 6.52
CA LEU A 71 -24.69 -1.94 6.29
C LEU A 71 -25.32 -3.14 7.01
N ASP A 72 -25.72 -2.96 8.27
CA ASP A 72 -26.17 -4.05 9.14
C ASP A 72 -27.25 -3.64 10.17
N GLY A 73 -27.79 -2.43 10.08
CA GLY A 73 -28.74 -1.87 11.04
C GLY A 73 -28.10 -1.09 12.19
N TYR A 74 -26.78 -1.11 12.35
CA TYR A 74 -26.06 -0.34 13.36
C TYR A 74 -24.96 0.55 12.75
N PHE A 75 -24.20 0.00 11.80
CA PHE A 75 -23.18 0.70 11.03
C PHE A 75 -23.67 1.04 9.63
N GLY A 76 -23.04 2.06 9.04
CA GLY A 76 -23.31 2.49 7.68
C GLY A 76 -22.07 3.09 7.01
N LEU A 77 -22.00 3.07 5.68
CA LEU A 77 -20.96 3.80 4.95
C LEU A 77 -21.33 5.28 4.87
N HIS A 78 -20.32 6.16 4.81
CA HIS A 78 -20.52 7.52 4.32
C HIS A 78 -21.26 7.49 2.97
N PRO A 79 -22.22 8.41 2.68
CA PRO A 79 -22.95 8.42 1.41
C PRO A 79 -22.05 8.41 0.17
N THR A 80 -20.93 9.15 0.20
CA THR A 80 -19.95 9.18 -0.91
C THR A 80 -19.20 7.85 -1.10
N MET A 81 -19.22 6.96 -0.11
CA MET A 81 -18.64 5.62 -0.17
C MET A 81 -19.64 4.56 -0.63
N LYS A 82 -20.85 4.93 -1.05
CA LYS A 82 -21.87 4.02 -1.59
C LYS A 82 -21.34 3.02 -2.65
N PRO A 83 -20.41 3.37 -3.56
CA PRO A 83 -19.85 2.39 -4.49
C PRO A 83 -19.22 1.14 -3.83
N LEU A 84 -18.86 1.21 -2.54
CA LEU A 84 -18.31 0.10 -1.77
C LEU A 84 -19.38 -0.87 -1.22
N GLU A 85 -20.66 -0.47 -1.20
CA GLU A 85 -21.78 -1.25 -0.66
C GLU A 85 -21.87 -2.64 -1.30
N GLN A 86 -21.68 -2.73 -2.61
CA GLN A 86 -21.71 -4.01 -3.34
C GLN A 86 -20.67 -5.01 -2.84
N PHE A 87 -19.49 -4.54 -2.40
CA PHE A 87 -18.44 -5.40 -1.85
C PHE A 87 -18.80 -5.87 -0.44
N TRP A 88 -19.49 -5.04 0.34
CA TRP A 88 -20.04 -5.45 1.62
C TRP A 88 -21.11 -6.53 1.45
N LEU A 89 -22.11 -6.27 0.60
CA LEU A 89 -23.20 -7.21 0.32
C LEU A 89 -22.69 -8.55 -0.21
N SER A 90 -21.67 -8.53 -1.07
CA SER A 90 -21.03 -9.74 -1.60
C SER A 90 -19.97 -10.38 -0.69
N LYS A 91 -19.81 -9.89 0.55
CA LYS A 91 -18.83 -10.39 1.54
C LYS A 91 -17.38 -10.35 1.05
N LYS A 92 -17.06 -9.35 0.22
CA LYS A 92 -15.71 -9.05 -0.30
C LYS A 92 -15.07 -7.83 0.35
N LEU A 93 -15.79 -7.13 1.22
CA LEU A 93 -15.31 -6.04 2.05
C LEU A 93 -15.48 -6.40 3.53
N ALA A 94 -14.44 -6.17 4.31
CA ALA A 94 -14.48 -6.23 5.76
C ALA A 94 -13.96 -4.91 6.34
N VAL A 95 -14.56 -4.50 7.44
CA VAL A 95 -14.16 -3.30 8.19
C VAL A 95 -13.75 -3.75 9.59
N ILE A 96 -12.58 -3.29 10.05
CA ILE A 96 -12.08 -3.56 11.39
C ILE A 96 -12.14 -2.25 12.17
N HIS A 97 -13.11 -2.16 13.08
CA HIS A 97 -13.26 -1.03 13.99
C HIS A 97 -12.36 -1.16 15.22
N SER A 98 -12.21 -0.06 15.95
CA SER A 98 -11.47 -0.02 17.21
C SER A 98 -10.04 -0.54 17.09
N SER A 99 -9.46 -0.41 15.90
CA SER A 99 -8.07 -0.73 15.60
C SER A 99 -7.29 0.58 15.46
N GLY A 100 -6.14 0.66 16.12
CA GLY A 100 -5.31 1.86 16.14
C GLY A 100 -3.90 1.56 16.63
N SER A 101 -3.04 2.57 16.57
CA SER A 101 -1.70 2.49 17.15
C SER A 101 -1.78 2.33 18.68
N PRO A 102 -1.02 1.42 19.30
CA PRO A 102 -0.87 1.37 20.75
C PRO A 102 -0.02 2.54 21.28
N ASP A 103 0.74 3.21 20.41
CA ASP A 103 1.50 4.41 20.73
C ASP A 103 0.59 5.65 20.65
N ASN A 104 0.68 6.52 21.66
CA ASN A 104 -0.16 7.68 21.86
C ASN A 104 0.49 9.00 21.40
N THR A 105 1.48 8.95 20.52
CA THR A 105 2.14 10.15 19.99
C THR A 105 1.14 11.14 19.42
N ARG A 106 1.37 12.43 19.69
CA ARG A 106 0.62 13.55 19.12
C ARG A 106 1.26 14.11 17.84
N SER A 107 2.40 13.55 17.42
CA SER A 107 3.08 13.95 16.19
C SER A 107 2.52 13.17 15.00
N HIS A 108 1.94 13.90 14.04
CA HIS A 108 1.49 13.30 12.78
C HIS A 108 2.63 12.65 11.98
N PHE A 109 3.86 13.16 12.10
CA PHE A 109 5.01 12.58 11.43
C PHE A 109 5.38 11.23 12.06
N ASP A 110 5.43 11.17 13.39
CA ASP A 110 5.77 9.93 14.10
C ASP A 110 4.68 8.87 13.92
N ALA A 111 3.41 9.25 14.02
CA ALA A 111 2.30 8.32 13.82
C ALA A 111 2.31 7.70 12.41
N GLN A 112 2.61 8.49 11.38
CA GLN A 112 2.75 7.98 10.01
C GLN A 112 3.95 7.05 9.87
N ASP A 113 5.12 7.44 10.40
CA ASP A 113 6.31 6.59 10.35
C ASP A 113 6.09 5.27 11.08
N TYR A 114 5.39 5.27 12.21
CA TYR A 114 5.01 4.05 12.93
C TYR A 114 4.05 3.15 12.15
N MET A 115 3.06 3.72 11.46
CA MET A 115 2.16 2.93 10.59
C MET A 115 2.89 2.33 9.39
N GLU A 116 3.86 3.05 8.82
CA GLU A 116 4.62 2.57 7.65
C GLU A 116 5.78 1.64 8.01
N SER A 117 6.45 1.85 9.14
CA SER A 117 7.47 0.94 9.66
C SER A 117 6.86 -0.28 10.32
N GLY A 118 5.62 -0.20 10.84
CA GLY A 118 4.98 -1.27 11.61
C GLY A 118 5.59 -1.50 13.00
N THR A 119 6.31 -0.51 13.56
CA THR A 119 6.93 -0.58 14.89
C THR A 119 6.61 0.66 15.74
N PRO A 120 5.38 0.73 16.29
CA PRO A 120 4.96 1.86 17.12
C PRO A 120 5.91 2.12 18.29
N GLY A 121 6.25 3.39 18.52
CA GLY A 121 7.13 3.82 19.61
C GLY A 121 8.63 3.60 19.36
N TYR A 122 9.03 2.98 18.26
CA TYR A 122 10.45 2.68 17.97
C TYR A 122 10.90 3.28 16.63
N LYS A 123 11.62 4.42 16.71
CA LYS A 123 12.13 5.16 15.54
C LYS A 123 13.38 4.56 14.90
N GLY A 124 13.99 3.57 15.54
CA GLY A 124 15.23 2.94 15.06
C GLY A 124 15.02 1.92 13.93
N THR A 125 13.78 1.55 13.63
CA THR A 125 13.48 0.63 12.52
C THR A 125 13.83 1.31 11.21
N ARG A 126 14.72 0.70 10.43
CA ARG A 126 15.22 1.26 9.15
C ARG A 126 14.40 0.86 7.93
N ASP A 127 13.65 -0.23 8.00
CA ASP A 127 12.86 -0.77 6.90
C ASP A 127 11.35 -0.61 7.15
N GLY A 128 10.58 -0.63 6.07
CA GLY A 128 9.13 -0.63 6.13
C GLY A 128 8.57 -2.04 6.26
N TRP A 129 7.36 -2.17 6.80
CA TRP A 129 6.77 -3.48 7.03
C TRP A 129 6.50 -4.25 5.72
N LEU A 130 6.08 -3.56 4.64
CA LEU A 130 5.90 -4.22 3.34
C LEU A 130 7.24 -4.75 2.80
N ASN A 131 8.32 -3.97 2.92
CA ASN A 131 9.64 -4.44 2.48
C ASN A 131 10.12 -5.65 3.30
N ARG A 132 9.91 -5.66 4.62
CA ARG A 132 10.22 -6.85 5.44
C ARG A 132 9.44 -8.08 5.00
N VAL A 133 8.16 -7.93 4.64
CA VAL A 133 7.36 -9.02 4.06
C VAL A 133 7.97 -9.52 2.74
N LEU A 134 8.44 -8.62 1.88
CA LEU A 134 9.09 -9.00 0.63
C LEU A 134 10.40 -9.76 0.87
N GLN A 135 11.22 -9.33 1.83
CA GLN A 135 12.48 -10.00 2.18
C GLN A 135 12.27 -11.44 2.68
N ILE A 136 11.19 -11.73 3.41
CA ILE A 136 10.90 -13.09 3.89
C ILE A 136 10.16 -13.95 2.87
N SER A 137 9.48 -13.33 1.90
CA SER A 137 8.68 -14.03 0.90
C SER A 137 9.39 -14.15 -0.46
N SER A 138 10.56 -13.53 -0.60
CA SER A 138 11.34 -13.52 -1.83
C SER A 138 11.73 -14.93 -2.25
N ALA A 139 11.59 -15.22 -3.54
CA ALA A 139 11.98 -16.47 -4.17
C ALA A 139 12.97 -16.19 -5.30
N LYS A 140 13.86 -17.16 -5.58
CA LYS A 140 14.80 -17.07 -6.70
C LYS A 140 14.05 -16.86 -8.01
N GLY A 141 14.38 -15.81 -8.76
CA GLY A 141 13.73 -15.48 -10.04
C GLY A 141 12.52 -14.55 -9.92
N ASP A 142 12.34 -13.88 -8.78
CA ASP A 142 11.34 -12.82 -8.66
C ASP A 142 11.58 -11.68 -9.65
N SER A 143 10.46 -11.16 -10.17
CA SER A 143 10.50 -9.97 -11.00
C SER A 143 10.91 -8.75 -10.14
N PRO A 144 11.70 -7.82 -10.67
CA PRO A 144 11.95 -6.53 -10.02
C PRO A 144 10.67 -5.69 -9.86
N PHE A 145 9.56 -6.06 -10.52
CA PHE A 145 8.22 -5.48 -10.33
C PHE A 145 7.39 -6.18 -9.24
N ARG A 146 8.03 -6.97 -8.38
CA ARG A 146 7.34 -7.63 -7.26
C ARG A 146 6.72 -6.61 -6.28
N ALA A 147 7.26 -5.40 -6.22
CA ALA A 147 6.69 -4.29 -5.47
C ALA A 147 6.73 -2.98 -6.25
N VAL A 148 5.57 -2.36 -6.39
CA VAL A 148 5.39 -1.11 -7.12
C VAL A 148 4.60 -0.13 -6.26
N ALA A 149 5.11 1.09 -6.11
CA ALA A 149 4.41 2.22 -5.50
C ALA A 149 3.96 3.20 -6.58
N LEU A 150 2.69 3.59 -6.54
CA LEU A 150 2.12 4.61 -7.45
C LEU A 150 2.30 6.01 -6.87
N THR A 151 3.56 6.40 -6.66
CA THR A 151 3.98 7.66 -6.06
C THR A 151 5.31 8.14 -6.67
N PRO A 152 5.63 9.45 -6.61
CA PRO A 152 6.91 9.97 -7.11
C PRO A 152 8.15 9.46 -6.37
N GLN A 153 7.98 9.14 -5.09
CA GLN A 153 9.03 8.60 -4.22
C GLN A 153 8.53 7.33 -3.56
N LEU A 154 9.46 6.44 -3.24
CA LEU A 154 9.11 5.20 -2.55
C LEU A 154 8.53 5.51 -1.16
N PRO A 155 7.38 4.95 -0.78
CA PRO A 155 6.82 5.15 0.55
C PRO A 155 7.69 4.43 1.59
N ARG A 156 7.70 4.95 2.82
CA ARG A 156 8.48 4.40 3.94
C ARG A 156 8.20 2.91 4.15
N SER A 157 6.96 2.48 3.94
CA SER A 157 6.53 1.08 4.04
C SER A 157 7.28 0.12 3.09
N LEU A 158 7.84 0.61 2.00
CA LEU A 158 8.64 -0.16 1.04
C LEU A 158 10.15 0.07 1.14
N TYR A 159 10.65 0.86 2.10
CA TYR A 159 12.10 1.00 2.31
C TYR A 159 12.70 -0.30 2.84
N GLY A 160 13.85 -0.70 2.30
CA GLY A 160 14.60 -1.86 2.78
C GLY A 160 15.37 -2.51 1.65
N ARG A 161 15.78 -3.76 1.86
CA ARG A 161 16.67 -4.48 0.93
C ARG A 161 15.95 -5.18 -0.21
N ALA A 162 14.63 -5.37 -0.12
CA ALA A 162 13.89 -5.96 -1.22
C ALA A 162 13.70 -4.92 -2.35
N PRO A 163 14.02 -5.25 -3.61
CA PRO A 163 13.83 -4.36 -4.75
C PRO A 163 12.38 -3.86 -4.81
N SER A 164 12.21 -2.55 -4.91
CA SER A 164 10.90 -1.88 -4.95
C SER A 164 10.96 -0.66 -5.86
N VAL A 165 9.98 -0.49 -6.73
CA VAL A 165 9.95 0.60 -7.73
C VAL A 165 8.87 1.62 -7.37
N ALA A 166 9.20 2.90 -7.44
CA ALA A 166 8.23 3.99 -7.37
C ALA A 166 8.01 4.58 -8.77
N MET A 167 6.76 4.79 -9.14
CA MET A 167 6.38 5.40 -10.42
C MET A 167 5.08 6.18 -10.28
N THR A 168 4.92 7.27 -11.03
CA THR A 168 3.70 8.10 -10.98
C THR A 168 2.58 7.59 -11.89
N ASN A 169 2.92 6.79 -12.90
CA ASN A 169 1.99 6.30 -13.89
C ASN A 169 2.51 4.99 -14.50
N LEU A 170 1.63 4.00 -14.67
CA LEU A 170 1.98 2.75 -15.37
C LEU A 170 2.26 3.00 -16.86
N ALA A 171 1.57 3.95 -17.49
CA ALA A 171 1.71 4.25 -18.92
C ALA A 171 3.01 5.00 -19.25
N ASP A 172 3.55 5.77 -18.29
CA ASP A 172 4.84 6.44 -18.44
C ASP A 172 6.01 5.44 -18.34
N PHE A 173 5.74 4.23 -17.83
CA PHE A 173 6.59 3.06 -18.01
C PHE A 173 6.42 2.44 -19.42
N ASN A 174 6.21 3.28 -20.44
CA ASN A 174 6.55 2.90 -21.79
C ASN A 174 8.07 2.99 -21.89
N ILE A 175 8.72 1.84 -22.03
CA ILE A 175 10.13 1.81 -22.37
C ILE A 175 10.26 2.69 -23.63
N LYS A 176 10.94 3.84 -23.54
CA LYS A 176 11.48 4.55 -24.71
C LYS A 176 12.62 3.70 -25.32
N ALA A 177 12.33 2.42 -25.60
CA ALA A 177 13.22 1.48 -26.27
C ALA A 177 13.47 1.88 -27.73
N GLY A 178 12.71 2.83 -28.27
CA GLY A 178 12.88 3.36 -29.63
C GLY A 178 13.60 4.70 -29.75
N LEU A 179 13.99 5.38 -28.65
CA LEU A 179 14.64 6.70 -28.71
C LEU A 179 16.02 6.76 -28.01
N TYR A 180 16.49 5.66 -27.42
CA TYR A 180 17.76 5.61 -26.67
C TYR A 180 18.76 4.57 -27.23
N THR A 181 18.66 4.22 -28.51
CA THR A 181 19.40 3.07 -29.07
C THR A 181 20.66 3.37 -29.88
N GLN A 182 21.18 4.61 -29.97
CA GLN A 182 22.46 4.81 -30.67
C GLN A 182 23.54 5.69 -29.99
N ASP A 183 23.20 6.72 -29.20
CA ASP A 183 24.23 7.73 -28.83
C ASP A 183 24.75 7.69 -27.38
N LEU A 184 24.36 6.71 -26.55
CA LEU A 184 24.83 6.61 -25.15
C LEU A 184 25.63 5.35 -24.82
N LYS A 185 26.02 4.55 -25.82
CA LYS A 185 26.89 3.38 -25.62
C LYS A 185 28.31 3.73 -25.15
N GLY A 186 28.78 4.97 -25.34
CA GLY A 186 30.13 5.37 -24.95
C GLY A 186 30.24 6.20 -23.67
N GLY A 187 29.13 6.79 -23.19
CA GLY A 187 29.20 7.82 -22.14
C GLY A 187 29.03 7.30 -20.71
N PHE A 188 28.32 6.19 -20.52
CA PHE A 188 27.94 5.73 -19.18
C PHE A 188 28.78 4.55 -18.66
N GLU A 189 29.28 3.68 -19.53
CA GLU A 189 30.14 2.54 -19.12
C GLU A 189 31.45 3.02 -18.46
N GLY A 190 32.00 4.15 -18.90
CA GLY A 190 33.22 4.73 -18.32
C GLY A 190 33.09 5.35 -16.92
N VAL A 191 31.86 5.66 -16.47
CA VAL A 191 31.62 6.22 -15.13
C VAL A 191 31.43 5.09 -14.09
N TRP A 192 31.01 3.90 -14.53
CA TRP A 192 30.71 2.77 -13.64
C TRP A 192 31.90 1.87 -13.31
N GLU A 193 32.95 1.87 -14.12
CA GLU A 193 34.18 1.12 -13.81
C GLU A 193 35.00 1.73 -12.66
N GLN A 194 34.72 2.99 -12.27
CA GLN A 194 35.53 3.68 -11.26
C GLN A 194 34.97 3.64 -9.83
N ASP A 195 33.66 3.43 -9.63
CA ASP A 195 33.01 3.55 -8.30
C ASP A 195 32.27 2.27 -7.86
N THR A 196 33.00 1.15 -7.76
CA THR A 196 32.49 -0.15 -7.29
C THR A 196 32.13 -0.22 -5.80
N LYS A 197 31.84 0.91 -5.13
CA LYS A 197 31.57 0.96 -3.68
C LYS A 197 30.42 1.85 -3.21
N ASP A 198 29.47 2.24 -4.05
CA ASP A 198 28.32 3.05 -3.61
C ASP A 198 26.94 2.46 -3.91
N ALA A 199 26.00 2.73 -2.99
CA ALA A 199 24.61 2.26 -2.99
C ALA A 199 23.80 2.63 -4.25
N LEU A 200 24.29 3.61 -5.02
CA LEU A 200 23.78 3.95 -6.34
C LEU A 200 23.90 2.80 -7.35
N GLY A 201 24.91 1.93 -7.21
CA GLY A 201 25.13 0.78 -8.10
C GLY A 201 24.09 -0.31 -7.98
N GLU A 202 23.57 -0.55 -6.78
CA GLU A 202 22.49 -1.52 -6.59
C GLU A 202 21.18 -1.02 -7.20
N THR A 203 20.82 0.25 -6.96
CA THR A 203 19.61 0.85 -7.56
C THR A 203 19.69 0.92 -9.09
N GLY A 204 20.86 1.23 -9.64
CA GLY A 204 21.10 1.21 -11.08
C GLY A 204 20.94 -0.20 -11.67
N LYS A 205 21.55 -1.20 -11.03
CA LYS A 205 21.47 -2.60 -11.46
C LYS A 205 20.04 -3.15 -11.41
N GLU A 206 19.29 -2.84 -10.36
CA GLU A 206 17.87 -3.21 -10.24
C GLU A 206 17.01 -2.60 -11.35
N THR A 207 17.27 -1.34 -11.70
CA THR A 207 16.59 -0.67 -12.82
C THR A 207 16.89 -1.34 -14.16
N PHE A 208 18.14 -1.75 -14.39
CA PHE A 208 18.54 -2.47 -15.61
C PHE A 208 17.94 -3.87 -15.69
N GLU A 209 17.88 -4.61 -14.59
CA GLU A 209 17.22 -5.91 -14.52
C GLU A 209 15.72 -5.78 -14.79
N ALA A 210 15.08 -4.71 -14.32
CA ALA A 210 13.67 -4.39 -14.60
C ALA A 210 13.41 -4.10 -16.07
N VAL A 211 14.26 -3.30 -16.71
CA VAL A 211 14.18 -3.01 -18.14
C VAL A 211 14.38 -4.28 -18.98
N ASN A 212 15.34 -5.13 -18.61
CA ASN A 212 15.62 -6.38 -19.34
C ASN A 212 14.52 -7.43 -19.17
N PHE A 213 13.89 -7.51 -17.99
CA PHE A 213 12.74 -8.38 -17.76
C PHE A 213 11.56 -8.01 -18.68
N LEU A 214 11.25 -6.72 -18.81
CA LEU A 214 10.13 -6.28 -19.64
C LEU A 214 10.36 -6.45 -21.14
N LYS A 215 11.60 -6.25 -21.62
CA LYS A 215 11.97 -6.57 -23.01
C LYS A 215 11.69 -8.03 -23.36
N LYS A 216 11.85 -8.94 -22.40
CA LYS A 216 11.57 -10.38 -22.58
C LYS A 216 10.10 -10.73 -22.42
N ALA A 217 9.33 -9.95 -21.65
CA ALA A 217 7.94 -10.23 -21.33
C ALA A 217 6.93 -9.77 -22.42
N ASN A 218 7.36 -8.97 -23.40
CA ASN A 218 6.57 -8.43 -24.51
C ASN A 218 5.14 -7.97 -24.11
N PRO A 219 5.01 -6.92 -23.29
CA PRO A 219 3.74 -6.26 -23.12
C PRO A 219 3.49 -5.41 -24.37
N ALA A 220 2.74 -5.95 -25.32
CA ALA A 220 2.13 -5.15 -26.37
C ALA A 220 1.19 -4.09 -25.78
#